data_AF-A0A6B3LQC9-F1
#
_entry.id   AF-A0A6B3LQC9-F1
#
_cell.length_a   1.000
_cell.length_b   1.000
_cell.length_c   1.000
_cell.angle_alpha   90.00
_cell.angle_beta   90.00
_cell.angle_gamma   90.00
#
_symmetry.space_group_name_H-M   'P 1'
#
loop_
_entity.id
_entity.type
_entity.pdbx_description
1 polymer ?
#
loop_
_entity_poly.entity_id
_entity_poly.type
_entity_poly.pdbx_seq_one_letter_code
_entity_poly.pdbx_strand_id
1 'polypeptide(L)' 'MVQQIIILLLFVAAVAYIAHILYRTFFVKTDGCAKSCGACGGIDFKKIEQEMTKRKNAALPKI' A
#
# COMPACT_ATOMS: atom_id res chain seq x y z
N MET A 1 -10.49 39.82 1.60
CA MET A 1 -11.37 38.72 2.06
C MET A 1 -11.36 37.52 1.12
N VAL A 2 -11.47 37.70 -0.21
CA VAL A 2 -11.44 36.59 -1.18
C VAL A 2 -10.17 35.74 -1.16
N GLN A 3 -9.00 36.34 -0.90
CA GLN A 3 -7.73 35.61 -0.82
C GLN A 3 -7.75 34.55 0.29
N GLN A 4 -8.25 34.89 1.48
CA GLN A 4 -8.30 33.97 2.62
C GLN A 4 -9.21 32.76 2.33
N ILE A 5 -10.30 32.98 1.60
CA ILE A 5 -11.22 31.91 1.17
C ILE A 5 -10.52 30.95 0.20
N ILE A 6 -9.71 31.48 -0.72
CA ILE A 6 -8.95 30.66 -1.69
C ILE A 6 -7.89 29.80 -0.97
N ILE A 7 -7.13 30.37 -0.03
CA ILE A 7 -6.15 29.61 0.77
C ILE A 7 -6.85 28.50 1.56
N LEU A 8 -7.98 28.80 2.20
CA LEU A 8 -8.73 27.82 2.98
C LEU A 8 -9.23 26.67 2.11
N LEU A 9 -9.78 26.97 0.93
CA LEU A 9 -10.22 25.95 -0.03
C LEU A 9 -9.09 25.03 -0.48
N LEU A 10 -7.90 25.57 -0.77
CA LEU A 10 -6.73 24.77 -1.15
C LEU A 10 -6.30 23.84 -0.02
N PHE A 11 -6.28 24.33 1.22
CA PHE A 11 -5.96 23.52 2.40
C PHE A 11 -6.97 22.37 2.59
N VAL A 12 -8.26 22.67 2.52
CA VAL A 12 -9.32 21.67 2.64
C VAL A 12 -9.22 20.63 1.53
N ALA A 13 -8.98 21.06 0.29
CA ALA A 13 -8.80 20.16 -0.85
C ALA A 13 -7.60 19.22 -0.67
N ALA A 14 -6.47 19.74 -0.20
CA ALA A 14 -5.29 18.94 0.07
C ALA A 14 -5.53 17.90 1.18
N VAL A 15 -6.14 18.31 2.30
CA VAL A 15 -6.47 17.41 3.41
C VAL A 15 -7.46 16.33 2.96
N ALA A 16 -8.50 16.71 2.21
CA ALA A 16 -9.48 15.76 1.67
C ALA A 16 -8.84 14.73 0.74
N TYR A 17 -7.91 15.15 -0.12
CA TYR A 17 -7.19 14.26 -1.02
C TYR A 17 -6.34 13.23 -0.27
N ILE A 18 -5.57 13.69 0.72
CA ILE A 18 -4.76 12.80 1.57
C ILE A 18 -5.65 11.85 2.37
N ALA A 19 -6.73 12.34 2.98
CA ALA A 19 -7.68 11.51 3.71
C ALA A 19 -8.30 10.43 2.81
N HIS A 20 -8.66 10.77 1.56
CA HIS A 20 -9.21 9.84 0.59
C HIS A 20 -8.20 8.74 0.20
N ILE A 21 -6.92 9.10 -0.01
CA ILE A 21 -5.85 8.13 -0.29
C ILE A 21 -5.66 7.17 0.88
N LEU A 22 -5.57 7.70 2.11
CA LEU A 22 -5.41 6.88 3.32
C LEU A 22 -6.63 5.98 3.53
N TYR A 23 -7.84 6.50 3.34
CA TYR A 23 -9.07 5.70 3.43
C TYR A 23 -9.05 4.52 2.46
N ARG A 24 -8.69 4.76 1.18
CA ARG A 24 -8.57 3.70 0.19
C ARG A 24 -7.48 2.69 0.54
N THR A 25 -6.38 3.14 1.11
CA THR A 25 -5.23 2.29 1.47
C THR A 25 -5.53 1.38 2.66
N PHE A 26 -6.29 1.87 3.65
CA PHE A 26 -6.55 1.15 4.89
C PHE A 26 -7.90 0.40 4.91
N PHE A 27 -8.94 0.90 4.25
CA PHE A 27 -10.29 0.34 4.34
C PHE A 27 -10.71 -0.51 3.14
N VAL A 28 -10.16 -0.28 1.95
CA VAL A 28 -10.47 -1.11 0.78
C VAL A 28 -9.59 -2.35 0.79
N LYS A 29 -10.04 -3.38 1.50
CA LYS A 29 -9.48 -4.74 1.44
C LYS A 29 -9.82 -5.37 0.08
N THR A 30 -9.16 -4.93 -0.98
CA THR A 30 -9.09 -5.70 -2.23
C THR A 30 -7.97 -6.71 -2.08
N ASP A 31 -8.33 -7.99 -2.03
CA ASP A 31 -7.41 -9.12 -2.08
C ASP A 31 -6.30 -8.88 -3.12
N GLY A 32 -5.05 -8.88 -2.66
CA GLY A 32 -3.87 -8.78 -3.55
C GLY A 32 -2.99 -7.58 -3.25
N CYS A 33 -1.94 -7.83 -2.47
CA CYS A 33 -0.70 -7.07 -2.32
C CYS A 33 -0.51 -5.89 -3.31
N ALA A 34 -0.89 -4.68 -2.90
CA ALA A 34 -0.65 -3.46 -3.67
C ALA A 34 0.24 -2.49 -2.87
N LYS A 35 1.54 -2.55 -3.20
CA LYS A 35 2.62 -1.59 -2.91
C LYS A 35 2.16 -0.18 -2.46
N SER A 36 2.01 0.03 -1.16
CA SER A 36 2.09 1.37 -0.56
C SER A 36 2.61 1.26 0.88
N CYS A 37 3.03 2.39 1.49
CA CYS A 37 3.91 2.57 2.67
C CYS A 37 3.76 1.67 3.91
N GLY A 38 2.80 0.75 3.98
CA GLY A 38 2.64 -0.25 5.05
C GLY A 38 2.95 -1.71 4.64
N ALA A 39 3.34 -1.96 3.38
CA ALA A 39 3.51 -3.30 2.83
C ALA A 39 4.55 -4.18 3.55
N CYS A 40 5.52 -3.62 4.28
CA CYS A 40 6.56 -4.40 4.97
C CYS A 40 6.24 -4.74 6.43
N GLY A 41 5.12 -4.26 6.99
CA GLY A 41 4.82 -4.43 8.42
C GLY A 41 3.98 -5.66 8.78
N GLY A 42 3.15 -6.14 7.86
CA GLY A 42 2.22 -7.27 8.08
C GLY A 42 2.48 -8.48 7.18
N ILE A 43 3.59 -8.47 6.44
CA ILE A 43 4.01 -9.61 5.62
C ILE A 43 4.75 -10.60 6.53
N ASP A 44 4.21 -11.82 6.63
CA ASP A 44 4.94 -12.96 7.16
C ASP A 44 6.09 -13.29 6.19
N PHE A 45 7.25 -12.67 6.40
CA PHE A 45 8.48 -12.92 5.63
C PHE A 45 8.79 -14.41 5.56
N LYS A 46 8.45 -15.16 6.61
CA LYS A 46 8.58 -16.61 6.70
C LYS A 46 7.74 -17.37 5.66
N LYS A 47 6.50 -16.94 5.37
CA LYS A 47 5.66 -17.56 4.32
C LYS A 47 6.21 -17.25 2.94
N ILE A 48 6.67 -16.01 2.71
CA ILE A 48 7.26 -15.62 1.43
C ILE A 48 8.57 -16.38 1.17
N GLU A 49 9.44 -16.52 2.18
CA GLU A 49 10.65 -17.33 2.05
C GLU A 49 10.35 -18.80 1.75
N GLN A 50 9.32 -19.38 2.38
CA GLN A 50 8.91 -20.76 2.09
C GLN A 50 8.39 -20.91 0.65
N GLU A 51 7.58 -19.97 0.16
CA GLU A 51 7.10 -19.94 -1.22
C GLU A 51 8.25 -19.78 -2.23
N MET A 52 9.21 -18.90 -1.95
CA MET A 52 10.39 -18.68 -2.78
C MET A 52 11.32 -19.90 -2.77
N THR A 53 11.50 -20.56 -1.63
CA THR A 53 12.30 -21.79 -1.51
C THR A 53 11.65 -22.96 -2.25
N LYS A 54 10.32 -23.10 -2.15
CA LYS A 54 9.57 -24.11 -2.90
C LYS A 54 9.66 -23.91 -4.41
N ARG A 55 9.55 -22.65 -4.87
CA ARG A 55 9.74 -22.29 -6.28
C ARG A 55 11.17 -22.50 -6.76
N LYS A 56 12.18 -22.16 -5.94
CA LYS A 56 13.59 -22.38 -6.25
C LYS A 56 13.93 -23.88 -6.33
N ASN A 57 13.37 -24.69 -5.44
CA ASN A 57 13.52 -26.16 -5.47
C ASN A 57 12.76 -26.82 -6.63
N ALA A 58 11.64 -26.24 -7.09
CA ALA A 58 10.91 -26.73 -8.25
C ALA A 58 11.55 -26.31 -9.59
N ALA A 59 12.28 -25.18 -9.60
CA ALA A 59 12.98 -24.66 -10.78
C ALA A 59 14.42 -25.17 -10.92
N LEU A 60 15.00 -25.76 -9.86
CA LEU A 60 16.26 -26.48 -9.95
C LEU A 60 15.99 -27.88 -10.51
N PRO A 61 16.52 -28.24 -11.69
CA PRO A 61 16.47 -29.63 -12.14
C PRO A 61 17.22 -30.48 -11.12
N LYS A 62 16.55 -31.52 -10.59
CA LYS A 62 17.23 -32.55 -9.80
C LYS A 62 18.30 -33.20 -10.69
N ILE A 63 19.55 -32.87 -10.42
CA ILE A 63 20.73 -33.65 -10.83
C ILE A 63 20.80 -34.89 -9.95
#